data_AF-A0AAW2IJR0-F1
#
_entry.id   AF-A0AAW2IJR0-F1
#
_cell.length_a   1.000
_cell.length_b   1.000
_cell.length_c   1.000
_cell.angle_alpha   90.00
_cell.angle_beta   90.00
_cell.angle_gamma   90.00
#
_symmetry.space_group_name_H-M   'P 1'
#
loop_
_entity.id
_entity.type
_entity.pdbx_description
1 polymer ?
#
loop_
_entity_poly.entity_id
_entity_poly.type
_entity_poly.pdbx_seq_one_letter_code
_entity_poly.pdbx_strand_id
1 'polypeptide(L)'
;MLFGFPEQFIQWIVVCVTTPSFSVCLNGAPHGFFRGARGLRQGDPMSPFLFVLVMEVLTLILQQRIGQNGGFSFHWRCDRIQLFQLGFADDLLLFSKADPNSVSLFKEGLTTFAELSGLQANLHKSHLILSSSAAPLRATLLTILGFQEGHLPLRYLGLPLLASRLSVADCHPIIQKIEARIRGWDGILLSFAGRVQLIKSVLSALQVYWAMAFILPKHVIKDIEKRLRNFLWKGSIETGYAKVAWQQVCRPVDEGGLGIRDIHALNKGLMSRHLWRLSE
;
A
#
# COMPACT_ATOMS: atom_id res chain seq x y z
N MET A 1 -28.11 9.00 16.02
CA MET A 1 -27.07 9.07 14.96
C MET A 1 -26.05 7.98 15.22
N LEU A 2 -25.62 7.26 14.17
CA LEU A 2 -24.71 6.10 14.26
C LEU A 2 -23.40 6.39 15.02
N PHE A 3 -22.83 7.59 14.84
CA PHE A 3 -21.53 7.99 15.40
C PHE A 3 -21.62 9.00 16.56
N GLY A 4 -22.81 9.50 16.89
CA GLY A 4 -23.01 10.39 18.05
C GLY A 4 -22.30 11.76 18.00
N PHE A 5 -21.90 12.26 16.82
CA PHE A 5 -21.22 13.56 16.71
C PHE A 5 -22.14 14.74 17.14
N PRO A 6 -21.60 15.76 17.83
CA PRO A 6 -22.35 16.97 18.17
C PRO A 6 -22.85 17.70 16.91
N GLU A 7 -24.06 18.24 16.96
CA GLU A 7 -24.69 18.92 15.82
C GLU A 7 -23.85 20.10 15.30
N GLN A 8 -23.28 20.89 16.20
CA GLN A 8 -22.41 22.01 15.84
C GLN A 8 -21.17 21.56 15.05
N PHE A 9 -20.58 20.41 15.42
CA PHE A 9 -19.45 19.85 14.70
C PHE A 9 -19.84 19.41 13.29
N ILE A 10 -21.00 18.75 13.14
CA ILE A 10 -21.53 18.35 11.84
C ILE A 10 -21.75 19.57 10.95
N GLN A 11 -22.33 20.64 11.48
CA GLN A 11 -22.53 21.88 10.74
C GLN A 11 -21.22 22.48 10.24
N TRP A 12 -20.16 22.49 11.07
CA TRP A 12 -18.84 22.96 10.63
C TRP A 12 -18.26 22.12 9.50
N ILE A 13 -18.35 20.79 9.60
CA ILE A 13 -17.89 19.89 8.53
C ILE A 13 -18.68 20.11 7.24
N VAL A 14 -20.01 20.24 7.33
CA VAL A 14 -20.87 20.51 6.16
C VAL A 14 -20.47 21.82 5.49
N VAL A 15 -20.22 22.89 6.25
CA VAL A 15 -19.73 24.16 5.71
C VAL A 15 -18.40 23.93 4.98
N CYS A 16 -17.42 23.30 5.62
CA CYS A 16 -16.11 23.02 5.02
C CYS A 16 -16.18 22.24 3.70
N VAL A 17 -17.14 21.33 3.55
CA VAL A 17 -17.29 20.50 2.34
C VAL A 17 -18.10 21.20 1.24
N THR A 18 -19.06 22.07 1.59
CA THR A 18 -20.01 22.66 0.63
C THR A 18 -19.61 24.05 0.13
N THR A 19 -18.84 24.82 0.89
CA THR A 19 -18.39 26.16 0.49
C THR A 19 -17.19 26.23 -0.47
N PRO A 20 -16.30 25.24 -0.61
CA PRO A 20 -15.15 25.34 -1.50
C PRO A 20 -15.53 25.59 -2.97
N SER A 21 -14.88 26.58 -3.57
CA SER A 21 -14.89 26.84 -5.01
C SER A 21 -13.53 26.56 -5.62
N PHE A 22 -13.51 25.98 -6.80
CA PHE A 22 -12.31 25.63 -7.54
C PHE A 22 -12.15 26.55 -8.76
N SER A 23 -10.90 26.82 -9.13
CA SER A 23 -10.52 27.56 -10.33
C SER A 23 -9.49 26.75 -11.11
N VAL A 24 -9.53 26.80 -12.44
CA VAL A 24 -8.53 26.12 -13.27
C VAL A 24 -7.35 27.06 -13.48
N CYS A 25 -6.13 26.65 -13.15
CA CYS A 25 -4.95 27.44 -13.47
C CYS A 25 -4.55 27.21 -14.93
N LEU A 26 -4.68 28.22 -15.78
CA LEU A 26 -4.23 28.21 -17.17
C LEU A 26 -3.09 29.23 -17.31
N ASN A 27 -1.93 28.78 -17.78
CA ASN A 27 -0.74 29.63 -17.96
C ASN A 27 -0.33 30.43 -16.70
N GLY A 28 -0.53 29.86 -15.50
CA GLY A 28 -0.18 30.51 -14.24
C GLY A 28 -1.22 31.49 -13.70
N ALA A 29 -2.32 31.73 -14.42
CA ALA A 29 -3.44 32.53 -13.96
C ALA A 29 -4.67 31.65 -13.64
N PRO A 30 -5.40 31.91 -12.53
CA PRO A 30 -6.66 31.23 -12.28
C PRO A 30 -7.74 31.74 -13.24
N HIS A 31 -8.40 30.82 -13.93
CA HIS A 31 -9.49 31.10 -14.87
C HIS A 31 -10.78 30.42 -14.42
N GLY A 32 -11.81 31.25 -14.27
CA GLY A 32 -13.15 30.82 -13.89
C GLY A 32 -13.26 30.32 -12.44
N PHE A 33 -14.48 30.24 -11.95
CA PHE A 33 -14.80 29.61 -10.67
C PHE A 33 -15.98 28.66 -10.87
N PHE A 34 -15.85 27.47 -10.32
CA PHE A 34 -16.93 26.50 -10.24
C PHE A 34 -16.99 25.92 -8.83
N ARG A 35 -18.20 25.63 -8.35
CA ARG A 35 -18.39 25.03 -7.03
C ARG A 35 -18.09 23.55 -7.08
N GLY A 36 -17.52 23.01 -5.99
CA GLY A 36 -17.45 21.57 -5.80
C GLY A 36 -18.85 20.97 -5.74
N ALA A 37 -19.09 19.92 -6.52
CA ALA A 37 -20.35 19.16 -6.46
C ALA A 37 -20.16 17.83 -5.72
N ARG A 38 -19.15 17.05 -6.11
CA ARG A 38 -18.81 15.75 -5.51
C ARG A 38 -17.31 15.65 -5.27
N GLY A 39 -16.95 14.95 -4.21
CA GLY A 39 -15.56 14.69 -3.83
C GLY A 39 -14.99 15.72 -2.87
N LEU A 40 -13.90 15.32 -2.21
CA LEU A 40 -13.16 16.16 -1.28
C LEU A 40 -11.84 16.59 -1.92
N ARG A 41 -11.33 17.75 -1.51
CA ARG A 41 -10.09 18.29 -2.07
C ARG A 41 -8.92 17.36 -1.72
N GLN A 42 -8.14 16.98 -2.73
CA GLN A 42 -6.88 16.26 -2.50
C GLN A 42 -5.86 17.21 -1.84
N GLY A 43 -5.24 16.75 -0.75
CA GLY A 43 -4.32 17.55 0.05
C GLY A 43 -4.99 18.36 1.17
N ASP A 44 -6.31 18.31 1.31
CA ASP A 44 -6.99 18.80 2.52
C ASP A 44 -6.76 17.79 3.67
N PRO A 45 -6.28 18.25 4.85
CA PRO A 45 -6.03 17.39 6.01
C PRO A 45 -7.29 16.68 6.55
N MET A 46 -8.50 17.18 6.30
CA MET A 46 -9.74 16.54 6.75
C MET A 46 -10.21 15.41 5.85
N SER A 47 -9.90 15.50 4.55
CA SER A 47 -10.38 14.55 3.54
C SER A 47 -10.12 13.08 3.88
N PRO A 48 -8.92 12.68 4.38
CA PRO A 48 -8.66 11.29 4.73
C PRO A 48 -9.56 10.77 5.86
N PHE A 49 -9.86 11.59 6.87
CA PHE A 49 -10.68 11.18 7.99
C PHE A 49 -12.15 11.03 7.60
N LEU A 50 -12.66 11.98 6.81
CA LEU A 50 -14.01 11.89 6.27
C LEU A 50 -14.15 10.66 5.36
N PHE A 51 -13.13 10.35 4.57
CA PHE A 51 -13.11 9.15 3.75
C PHE A 51 -13.16 7.87 4.60
N VAL A 52 -12.37 7.80 5.68
CA VAL A 52 -12.43 6.65 6.62
C VAL A 52 -13.83 6.48 7.21
N LEU A 53 -14.51 7.56 7.61
CA LEU A 53 -15.88 7.48 8.11
C LEU A 53 -16.87 6.96 7.06
N VAL A 54 -16.70 7.35 5.79
CA VAL A 54 -17.53 6.83 4.69
C VAL A 54 -17.24 5.34 4.47
N MET A 55 -15.99 4.91 4.53
CA MET A 55 -15.62 3.50 4.39
C MET A 55 -16.08 2.63 5.57
N GLU A 56 -16.18 3.20 6.77
CA GLU A 56 -16.76 2.52 7.94
C GLU A 56 -18.23 2.15 7.67
N VAL A 57 -18.98 2.98 6.95
CA VAL A 57 -20.35 2.65 6.54
C VAL A 57 -20.39 1.41 5.64
N LEU A 58 -19.43 1.25 4.72
CA LEU A 58 -19.33 0.02 3.92
C LEU A 58 -19.09 -1.20 4.82
N THR A 59 -18.19 -1.08 5.78
CA THR A 59 -17.88 -2.16 6.74
C THR A 59 -19.11 -2.54 7.54
N LEU A 60 -19.89 -1.57 8.03
CA LEU A 60 -21.13 -1.82 8.77
C LEU A 60 -22.21 -2.48 7.90
N ILE A 61 -22.38 -2.05 6.65
CA ILE A 61 -23.30 -2.68 5.69
C ILE A 61 -22.95 -4.15 5.49
N LEU A 62 -21.66 -4.45 5.25
CA LEU A 62 -21.19 -5.81 5.04
C LEU A 62 -21.34 -6.66 6.31
N GLN A 63 -20.96 -6.12 7.47
CA GLN A 63 -21.08 -6.81 8.75
C GLN A 63 -22.54 -7.14 9.08
N GLN A 64 -23.47 -6.21 8.85
CA GLN A 64 -24.89 -6.44 9.04
C GLN A 64 -25.41 -7.57 8.14
N ARG A 65 -25.06 -7.55 6.84
CA ARG A 65 -25.48 -8.59 5.89
C ARG A 65 -24.93 -9.97 6.24
N ILE A 66 -23.67 -10.04 6.65
CA ILE A 66 -23.01 -11.28 7.09
C ILE A 66 -23.72 -11.85 8.33
N GLY A 67 -24.06 -11.00 9.30
CA GLY A 67 -24.72 -11.42 10.54
C GLY A 67 -26.19 -11.84 10.37
N GLN A 68 -26.92 -11.27 9.40
CA GLN A 68 -28.35 -11.53 9.22
C GLN A 68 -28.67 -12.73 8.33
N ASN A 69 -27.89 -12.96 7.26
CA ASN A 69 -28.31 -13.90 6.21
C ASN A 69 -27.88 -15.35 6.43
N GLY A 70 -27.04 -15.67 7.43
CA GLY A 70 -26.61 -17.04 7.75
C GLY A 70 -25.89 -17.82 6.63
N GLY A 71 -25.85 -17.27 5.41
CA GLY A 71 -25.30 -17.88 4.20
C GLY A 71 -23.88 -17.41 3.88
N PHE A 72 -23.27 -16.59 4.74
CA PHE A 72 -21.87 -16.21 4.61
C PHE A 72 -20.97 -17.23 5.29
N SER A 73 -19.96 -17.70 4.57
CA SER A 73 -18.93 -18.59 5.12
C SER A 73 -17.58 -17.88 5.06
N PHE A 74 -16.90 -17.82 6.21
CA PHE A 74 -15.54 -17.29 6.27
C PHE A 74 -14.55 -18.22 5.57
N HIS A 75 -13.47 -17.62 5.06
CA HIS A 75 -12.32 -18.41 4.65
C HIS A 75 -11.76 -19.15 5.88
N TRP A 76 -11.37 -20.42 5.75
CA TRP A 76 -10.99 -21.27 6.88
C TRP A 76 -9.86 -20.71 7.77
N ARG A 77 -8.94 -19.90 7.21
CA ARG A 77 -7.90 -19.19 7.98
C ARG A 77 -8.39 -17.92 8.68
N CYS A 78 -9.51 -17.38 8.23
CA CYS A 78 -10.10 -16.14 8.70
C CYS A 78 -11.26 -16.38 9.69
N ASP A 79 -11.79 -17.60 9.73
CA ASP A 79 -12.95 -17.98 10.53
C ASP A 79 -12.75 -17.70 12.02
N ARG A 80 -11.62 -18.09 12.61
CA ARG A 80 -11.35 -17.85 14.04
C ARG A 80 -11.40 -16.37 14.45
N ILE A 81 -11.01 -15.47 13.56
CA ILE A 81 -10.96 -14.02 13.80
C ILE A 81 -12.10 -13.28 13.11
N GLN A 82 -13.02 -14.01 12.45
CA GLN A 82 -14.13 -13.48 11.66
C GLN A 82 -13.69 -12.39 10.66
N LEU A 83 -12.52 -12.55 10.06
CA LEU A 83 -11.95 -11.56 9.14
C LEU A 83 -12.58 -11.70 7.76
N PHE A 84 -13.35 -10.69 7.34
CA PHE A 84 -13.96 -10.63 6.00
C PHE A 84 -13.48 -9.45 5.16
N GLN A 85 -12.87 -8.42 5.77
CA GLN A 85 -12.43 -7.20 5.08
C GLN A 85 -11.12 -6.68 5.67
N LEU A 86 -10.21 -6.24 4.81
CA LEU A 86 -9.10 -5.34 5.13
C LEU A 86 -9.18 -4.14 4.18
N GLY A 87 -8.93 -2.95 4.68
CA GLY A 87 -8.98 -1.73 3.87
C GLY A 87 -7.81 -0.79 4.16
N PHE A 88 -7.27 -0.19 3.11
CA PHE A 88 -6.33 0.91 3.21
C PHE A 88 -6.71 1.96 2.17
N ALA A 89 -7.27 3.09 2.62
CA ALA A 89 -7.92 4.05 1.74
C ALA A 89 -8.92 3.34 0.80
N ASP A 90 -8.80 3.54 -0.51
CA ASP A 90 -9.65 2.93 -1.54
C ASP A 90 -9.28 1.48 -1.89
N ASP A 91 -8.12 0.99 -1.43
CA ASP A 91 -7.68 -0.38 -1.66
C ASP A 91 -8.31 -1.34 -0.63
N LEU A 92 -9.32 -2.10 -1.08
CA LEU A 92 -10.04 -3.10 -0.28
C LEU A 92 -9.64 -4.53 -0.63
N LEU A 93 -9.48 -5.36 0.40
CA LEU A 93 -9.38 -6.82 0.30
C LEU A 93 -10.57 -7.46 1.02
N LEU A 94 -11.36 -8.23 0.28
CA LEU A 94 -12.50 -8.98 0.82
C LEU A 94 -12.18 -10.48 0.86
N PHE A 95 -12.53 -11.12 1.97
CA PHE A 95 -12.22 -12.52 2.23
C PHE A 95 -13.50 -13.31 2.53
N SER A 96 -13.72 -14.38 1.79
CA SER A 96 -14.77 -15.36 2.08
C SER A 96 -14.33 -16.75 1.66
N LYS A 97 -15.12 -17.75 2.06
CA LYS A 97 -15.12 -19.04 1.38
C LYS A 97 -15.54 -18.82 -0.08
N ALA A 98 -14.99 -19.65 -0.96
CA ALA A 98 -15.34 -19.63 -2.37
C ALA A 98 -16.69 -20.34 -2.57
N ASP A 99 -17.79 -19.62 -2.32
CA ASP A 99 -19.14 -20.09 -2.55
C ASP A 99 -20.02 -18.96 -3.12
N PRO A 100 -21.06 -19.29 -3.93
CA PRO A 100 -21.89 -18.28 -4.56
C PRO A 100 -22.63 -17.36 -3.59
N ASN A 101 -23.04 -17.86 -2.42
CA ASN A 101 -23.83 -17.09 -1.46
C ASN A 101 -22.98 -15.97 -0.84
N SER A 102 -21.80 -16.31 -0.31
CA SER A 102 -20.86 -15.34 0.26
C SER A 102 -20.48 -14.26 -0.75
N VAL A 103 -20.26 -14.65 -2.01
CA VAL A 103 -19.88 -13.72 -3.07
C VAL A 103 -21.05 -12.83 -3.51
N SER A 104 -22.28 -13.35 -3.53
CA SER A 104 -23.48 -12.53 -3.78
C SER A 104 -23.67 -11.48 -2.69
N LEU A 105 -23.47 -11.85 -1.41
CA LEU A 105 -23.56 -10.91 -0.29
C LEU A 105 -22.58 -9.76 -0.41
N PHE A 106 -21.34 -10.02 -0.85
CA PHE A 106 -20.38 -8.95 -1.13
C PHE A 106 -20.84 -8.04 -2.26
N LYS A 107 -21.35 -8.61 -3.36
CA LYS A 107 -21.88 -7.81 -4.47
C LYS A 107 -23.02 -6.92 -4.01
N GLU A 108 -24.00 -7.47 -3.31
CA GLU A 108 -25.16 -6.73 -2.80
C GLU A 108 -24.74 -5.62 -1.83
N GLY A 109 -23.79 -5.90 -0.94
CA GLY A 109 -23.23 -4.91 -0.02
C GLY A 109 -22.53 -3.77 -0.75
N LEU A 110 -21.69 -4.08 -1.74
CA LEU A 110 -21.02 -3.09 -2.59
C LEU A 110 -22.02 -2.25 -3.40
N THR A 111 -23.07 -2.87 -3.95
CA THR A 111 -24.13 -2.16 -4.68
C THR A 111 -24.90 -1.22 -3.75
N THR A 112 -25.31 -1.70 -2.57
CA THR A 112 -26.01 -0.88 -1.56
C THR A 112 -25.15 0.32 -1.16
N PHE A 113 -23.86 0.10 -0.93
CA PHE A 113 -22.93 1.16 -0.60
C PHE A 113 -22.76 2.16 -1.76
N ALA A 114 -22.69 1.67 -3.00
CA ALA A 114 -22.57 2.52 -4.18
C ALA A 114 -23.82 3.39 -4.39
N GLU A 115 -25.01 2.88 -4.12
CA GLU A 115 -26.27 3.63 -4.17
C GLU A 115 -26.34 4.73 -3.11
N LEU A 116 -25.86 4.45 -1.88
CA LEU A 116 -25.89 5.39 -0.78
C LEU A 116 -24.79 6.48 -0.87
N SER A 117 -23.57 6.08 -1.24
CA SER A 117 -22.40 6.97 -1.22
C SER A 117 -22.09 7.60 -2.59
N GLY A 118 -22.57 7.00 -3.68
CA GLY A 118 -22.16 7.33 -5.04
C GLY A 118 -20.75 6.83 -5.40
N LEU A 119 -20.04 6.11 -4.51
CA LEU A 119 -18.73 5.53 -4.77
C LEU A 119 -18.88 4.16 -5.45
N GLN A 120 -18.30 4.02 -6.63
CA GLN A 120 -18.37 2.78 -7.41
C GLN A 120 -17.02 2.07 -7.43
N ALA A 121 -17.04 0.74 -7.34
CA ALA A 121 -15.86 -0.07 -7.53
C ALA A 121 -15.36 0.01 -8.97
N ASN A 122 -14.04 0.13 -9.15
CA ASN A 122 -13.44 0.12 -10.47
C ASN A 122 -13.27 -1.32 -10.96
N LEU A 123 -14.18 -1.79 -11.82
CA LEU A 123 -14.19 -3.16 -12.34
C LEU A 123 -12.91 -3.59 -13.05
N HIS A 124 -12.14 -2.65 -13.62
CA HIS A 124 -10.86 -2.93 -14.27
C HIS A 124 -9.68 -3.05 -13.30
N LYS A 125 -9.81 -2.52 -12.08
CA LYS A 125 -8.79 -2.63 -11.03
C LYS A 125 -9.16 -3.68 -9.98
N SER A 126 -10.44 -4.02 -9.87
CA SER A 126 -10.95 -5.05 -8.97
C SER A 126 -10.72 -6.44 -9.56
N HIS A 127 -10.11 -7.31 -8.75
CA HIS A 127 -9.78 -8.66 -9.16
C HIS A 127 -10.39 -9.69 -8.20
N LEU A 128 -10.91 -10.79 -8.74
CA LEU A 128 -11.27 -11.98 -7.98
C LEU A 128 -10.10 -12.97 -8.00
N ILE A 129 -9.63 -13.38 -6.83
CA ILE A 129 -8.57 -14.38 -6.68
C ILE A 129 -9.15 -15.61 -6.01
N LEU A 130 -9.01 -16.75 -6.67
CA LEU A 130 -9.54 -18.02 -6.21
C LEU A 130 -8.41 -18.96 -5.81
N SER A 131 -8.64 -19.75 -4.76
CA SER A 131 -7.77 -20.87 -4.45
C SER A 131 -7.90 -21.95 -5.53
N SER A 132 -6.85 -22.76 -5.69
CA SER A 132 -6.86 -23.90 -6.63
C SER A 132 -8.03 -24.87 -6.37
N SER A 133 -8.42 -25.03 -5.10
CA SER A 133 -9.56 -25.86 -4.69
C SER A 133 -10.92 -25.35 -5.17
N ALA A 134 -11.03 -24.08 -5.52
CA ALA A 134 -12.27 -23.44 -5.97
C ALA A 134 -12.38 -23.30 -7.49
N ALA A 135 -11.45 -23.91 -8.25
CA ALA A 135 -11.44 -23.86 -9.71
C ALA A 135 -12.78 -24.24 -10.38
N PRO A 136 -13.55 -25.23 -9.88
CA PRO A 136 -14.85 -25.57 -10.49
C PRO A 136 -15.89 -24.45 -10.42
N LEU A 137 -15.81 -23.57 -9.41
CA LEU A 137 -16.76 -22.49 -9.18
C LEU A 137 -16.35 -21.18 -9.88
N ARG A 138 -15.19 -21.15 -10.53
CA ARG A 138 -14.58 -19.96 -11.12
C ARG A 138 -15.52 -19.16 -12.01
N ALA A 139 -16.13 -19.82 -13.01
CA ALA A 139 -17.01 -19.15 -13.97
C ALA A 139 -18.25 -18.54 -13.29
N THR A 140 -18.83 -19.26 -12.31
CA THR A 140 -19.99 -18.81 -11.54
C THR A 140 -19.66 -17.58 -10.71
N LEU A 141 -18.55 -17.60 -9.96
CA LEU A 141 -18.16 -16.51 -9.07
C LEU A 141 -17.76 -15.24 -9.85
N LEU A 142 -17.06 -15.40 -10.98
CA LEU A 142 -16.73 -14.28 -11.86
C LEU A 142 -17.98 -13.63 -12.46
N THR A 143 -18.96 -14.44 -12.87
CA THR A 143 -20.25 -13.94 -13.39
C THR A 143 -21.03 -13.18 -12.32
N ILE A 144 -20.99 -13.65 -11.06
CA ILE A 144 -21.64 -12.96 -9.96
C ILE A 144 -20.99 -11.60 -9.75
N LEU A 145 -19.68 -11.51 -9.46
CA LEU A 145 -19.04 -10.22 -9.14
C LEU A 145 -18.86 -9.28 -10.33
N GLY A 146 -18.68 -9.81 -11.54
CA GLY A 146 -18.32 -9.02 -12.72
C GLY A 146 -16.90 -8.45 -12.67
N PHE A 147 -16.03 -8.98 -11.80
CA PHE A 147 -14.62 -8.59 -11.70
C PHE A 147 -13.75 -9.38 -12.66
N GLN A 148 -12.57 -8.85 -12.97
CA GLN A 148 -11.55 -9.59 -13.69
C GLN A 148 -10.94 -10.66 -12.79
N GLU A 149 -10.44 -11.74 -13.39
CA GLU A 149 -9.69 -12.73 -12.63
C GLU A 149 -8.28 -12.23 -12.35
N GLY A 150 -7.88 -12.33 -11.08
CA GLY A 150 -6.53 -12.03 -10.64
C GLY A 150 -5.75 -13.31 -10.36
N HIS A 151 -4.43 -13.20 -10.46
CA HIS A 151 -3.49 -14.23 -10.04
C HIS A 151 -2.47 -13.67 -9.06
N LEU A 152 -2.07 -14.49 -8.09
CA LEU A 152 -0.92 -14.18 -7.24
C LEU A 152 0.36 -14.58 -8.00
N PRO A 153 1.45 -13.79 -7.92
CA PRO A 153 1.61 -12.59 -7.09
C PRO A 153 0.96 -11.33 -7.69
N LEU A 154 0.21 -10.57 -6.87
CA LEU A 154 -0.39 -9.28 -7.26
C LEU A 154 0.27 -8.14 -6.48
N ARG A 155 0.24 -6.90 -6.99
CA ARG A 155 0.82 -5.76 -6.27
C ARG A 155 -0.21 -5.04 -5.39
N TYR A 156 -0.02 -5.07 -4.07
CA TYR A 156 -0.86 -4.41 -3.07
C TYR A 156 -0.02 -3.44 -2.23
N LEU A 157 -0.46 -2.18 -2.12
CA LEU A 157 0.27 -1.10 -1.42
C LEU A 157 1.75 -0.98 -1.86
N GLY A 158 2.03 -1.22 -3.13
CA GLY A 158 3.38 -1.14 -3.67
C GLY A 158 4.29 -2.34 -3.37
N LEU A 159 3.79 -3.37 -2.68
CA LEU A 159 4.48 -4.62 -2.36
C LEU A 159 3.81 -5.81 -3.08
N PRO A 160 4.53 -6.91 -3.34
CA PRO A 160 3.93 -8.13 -3.88
C PRO A 160 3.14 -8.84 -2.78
N LEU A 161 1.85 -9.09 -3.01
CA LEU A 161 1.04 -10.01 -2.22
C LEU A 161 1.34 -11.43 -2.71
N LEU A 162 1.85 -12.27 -1.80
CA LEU A 162 2.39 -13.58 -2.12
C LEU A 162 1.62 -14.67 -1.36
N ALA A 163 1.39 -15.81 -2.00
CA ALA A 163 0.95 -17.04 -1.34
C ALA A 163 2.13 -17.88 -0.80
N SER A 164 3.35 -17.51 -1.18
CA SER A 164 4.60 -18.24 -0.90
C SER A 164 5.65 -17.33 -0.24
N ARG A 165 6.83 -17.90 0.08
CA ARG A 165 7.97 -17.11 0.57
C ARG A 165 8.49 -16.19 -0.53
N LEU A 166 8.94 -15.00 -0.13
CA LEU A 166 9.52 -14.00 -1.03
C LEU A 166 10.70 -14.58 -1.82
N SER A 167 10.56 -14.64 -3.14
CA SER A 167 11.62 -15.07 -4.04
C SER A 167 12.53 -13.91 -4.47
N VAL A 168 13.67 -14.23 -5.08
CA VAL A 168 14.56 -13.22 -5.66
C VAL A 168 13.88 -12.48 -6.81
N ALA A 169 13.06 -13.18 -7.61
CA ALA A 169 12.32 -12.59 -8.73
C ALA A 169 11.29 -11.55 -8.24
N ASP A 170 10.60 -11.82 -7.13
CA ASP A 170 9.64 -10.90 -6.53
C ASP A 170 10.29 -9.61 -6.01
N CYS A 171 11.61 -9.63 -5.75
CA CYS A 171 12.39 -8.48 -5.33
C CYS A 171 12.92 -7.64 -6.51
N HIS A 172 12.71 -8.06 -7.76
CA HIS A 172 13.16 -7.30 -8.92
C HIS A 172 12.59 -5.86 -8.97
N PRO A 173 11.31 -5.60 -8.60
CA PRO A 173 10.75 -4.25 -8.61
C PRO A 173 11.46 -3.26 -7.66
N ILE A 174 11.93 -3.69 -6.48
CA ILE A 174 12.69 -2.80 -5.58
C ILE A 174 14.07 -2.50 -6.17
N ILE A 175 14.73 -3.49 -6.77
CA ILE A 175 16.02 -3.30 -7.43
C ILE A 175 15.88 -2.29 -8.57
N GLN A 176 14.88 -2.46 -9.44
CA GLN A 176 14.61 -1.53 -10.54
C GLN A 176 14.29 -0.12 -10.05
N LYS A 177 13.51 0.03 -8.97
CA LYS A 177 13.23 1.35 -8.38
C LYS A 177 14.49 2.04 -7.86
N ILE A 178 15.37 1.29 -7.20
CA ILE A 178 16.66 1.82 -6.71
C ILE A 178 17.52 2.23 -7.91
N GLU A 179 17.62 1.39 -8.95
CA GLU A 179 18.36 1.73 -10.16
C GLU A 179 17.79 2.96 -10.86
N ALA A 180 16.47 3.05 -11.02
CA ALA A 180 15.82 4.19 -11.65
C ALA A 180 16.10 5.50 -10.90
N ARG A 181 16.12 5.47 -9.55
CA ARG A 181 16.50 6.63 -8.74
C ARG A 181 17.96 7.01 -8.94
N ILE A 182 18.86 6.03 -8.94
CA ILE A 182 20.29 6.27 -9.18
C ILE A 182 20.52 6.85 -10.58
N ARG A 183 19.91 6.28 -11.63
CA ARG A 183 19.99 6.79 -13.00
C ARG A 183 19.43 8.21 -13.12
N GLY A 184 18.38 8.53 -12.37
CA GLY A 184 17.82 9.89 -12.33
C GLY A 184 18.77 10.93 -11.72
N TRP A 185 19.81 10.50 -11.01
CA TRP A 185 20.88 11.37 -10.50
C TRP A 185 22.16 11.27 -11.30
N ASP A 186 22.20 10.41 -12.32
CA ASP A 186 23.34 10.25 -13.20
C ASP A 186 23.51 11.55 -14.01
N GLY A 187 24.73 12.06 -14.07
CA GLY A 187 25.03 13.38 -14.66
C GLY A 187 24.82 14.58 -13.75
N ILE A 188 24.23 14.42 -12.55
CA ILE A 188 24.25 15.49 -11.53
C ILE A 188 25.58 15.43 -10.78
N LEU A 189 26.32 16.54 -10.73
CA LEU A 189 27.58 16.66 -9.98
C LEU A 189 27.32 16.68 -8.47
N LEU A 190 26.97 15.52 -7.91
CA LEU A 190 26.73 15.33 -6.49
C LEU A 190 28.06 15.16 -5.73
N SER A 191 28.23 15.95 -4.68
CA SER A 191 29.33 15.75 -3.73
C SER A 191 29.21 14.41 -3.03
N PHE A 192 30.32 13.91 -2.48
CA PHE A 192 30.33 12.66 -1.71
C PHE A 192 29.32 12.70 -0.56
N ALA A 193 29.27 13.80 0.19
CA ALA A 193 28.30 14.01 1.26
C ALA A 193 26.85 14.02 0.74
N GLY A 194 26.59 14.63 -0.42
CA GLY A 194 25.28 14.61 -1.07
C GLY A 194 24.83 13.19 -1.42
N ARG A 195 25.74 12.35 -1.93
CA ARG A 195 25.44 10.93 -2.23
C ARG A 195 25.12 10.15 -0.96
N VAL A 196 25.87 10.34 0.12
CA VAL A 196 25.58 9.74 1.43
C VAL A 196 24.18 10.14 1.89
N GLN A 197 23.84 11.43 1.78
CA GLN A 197 22.54 11.93 2.20
C GLN A 197 21.40 11.32 1.39
N LEU A 198 21.54 11.21 0.06
CA LEU A 198 20.55 10.57 -0.80
C LEU A 198 20.39 9.08 -0.52
N ILE A 199 21.48 8.38 -0.19
CA ILE A 199 21.39 6.98 0.25
C ILE A 199 20.55 6.90 1.52
N LYS A 200 20.85 7.72 2.53
CA LYS A 200 20.15 7.71 3.82
C LYS A 200 18.67 8.09 3.72
N SER A 201 18.35 9.14 2.97
CA SER A 201 16.99 9.70 2.95
C SER A 201 16.07 9.01 1.95
N VAL A 202 16.57 8.65 0.77
CA VAL A 202 15.75 8.13 -0.33
C VAL A 202 15.93 6.61 -0.48
N LEU A 203 17.16 6.14 -0.69
CA LEU A 203 17.38 4.74 -1.05
C LEU A 203 17.15 3.79 0.13
N SER A 204 17.58 4.18 1.34
CA SER A 204 17.30 3.43 2.56
C SER A 204 15.80 3.38 2.87
N ALA A 205 15.04 4.45 2.61
CA ALA A 205 13.59 4.46 2.84
C ALA A 205 12.85 3.42 1.98
N LEU A 206 13.25 3.26 0.71
CA LEU A 206 12.69 2.24 -0.19
C LEU A 206 12.91 0.82 0.35
N GLN A 207 14.09 0.57 0.92
CA GLN A 207 14.47 -0.73 1.47
C GLN A 207 13.78 -1.00 2.80
N VAL A 208 13.70 0.00 3.67
CA VAL A 208 12.96 -0.07 4.94
C VAL A 208 11.52 -0.49 4.69
N TYR A 209 10.86 0.10 3.68
CA TYR A 209 9.47 -0.23 3.36
C TYR A 209 9.26 -1.72 3.04
N TRP A 210 10.16 -2.33 2.26
CA TRP A 210 10.11 -3.76 1.96
C TRP A 210 10.54 -4.63 3.15
N ALA A 211 11.60 -4.21 3.86
CA ALA A 211 12.12 -4.90 5.04
C ALA A 211 11.16 -4.85 6.23
N MET A 212 10.18 -3.95 6.22
CA MET A 212 9.07 -3.93 7.18
C MET A 212 8.03 -5.01 6.88
N ALA A 213 7.88 -5.48 5.65
CA ALA A 213 6.86 -6.47 5.29
C ALA A 213 7.42 -7.89 5.14
N PHE A 214 8.67 -8.03 4.70
CA PHE A 214 9.25 -9.32 4.36
C PHE A 214 10.64 -9.53 4.96
N ILE A 215 11.00 -10.80 5.16
CA ILE A 215 12.39 -11.21 5.33
C ILE A 215 13.05 -11.19 3.95
N LEU A 216 14.02 -10.30 3.75
CA LEU A 216 14.69 -10.13 2.46
C LEU A 216 15.72 -11.25 2.24
N PRO A 217 15.76 -11.89 1.05
CA PRO A 217 16.80 -12.87 0.74
C PRO A 217 18.20 -12.25 0.81
N LYS A 218 19.16 -12.98 1.38
CA LYS A 218 20.56 -12.51 1.51
C LYS A 218 21.17 -12.09 0.17
N HIS A 219 20.80 -12.76 -0.92
CA HIS A 219 21.23 -12.41 -2.28
C HIS A 219 20.75 -11.01 -2.67
N VAL A 220 19.48 -10.71 -2.45
CA VAL A 220 18.86 -9.41 -2.76
C VAL A 220 19.50 -8.30 -1.94
N ILE A 221 19.78 -8.56 -0.65
CA ILE A 221 20.49 -7.60 0.21
C ILE A 221 21.86 -7.26 -0.40
N LYS A 222 22.66 -8.29 -0.73
CA LYS A 222 23.99 -8.08 -1.35
C LYS A 222 23.91 -7.33 -2.68
N ASP A 223 22.90 -7.61 -3.50
CA ASP A 223 22.68 -6.94 -4.78
C ASP A 223 22.33 -5.45 -4.62
N ILE A 224 21.57 -5.12 -3.58
CA ILE A 224 21.23 -3.75 -3.23
C ILE A 224 22.48 -3.03 -2.69
N GLU A 225 23.21 -3.63 -1.76
CA GLU A 225 24.45 -3.06 -1.20
C GLU A 225 25.49 -2.80 -2.30
N LYS A 226 25.61 -3.69 -3.28
CA LYS A 226 26.49 -3.50 -4.45
C LYS A 226 26.12 -2.22 -5.20
N ARG A 227 24.84 -1.97 -5.44
CA ARG A 227 24.36 -0.76 -6.15
C ARG A 227 24.55 0.51 -5.33
N LEU A 228 24.25 0.46 -4.03
CA LEU A 228 24.49 1.59 -3.12
C LEU A 228 25.98 1.95 -3.06
N ARG A 229 26.85 0.93 -3.01
CA ARG A 229 28.30 1.10 -3.02
C ARG A 229 28.78 1.75 -4.31
N ASN A 230 28.33 1.26 -5.46
CA ASN A 230 28.69 1.86 -6.75
C ASN A 230 28.25 3.33 -6.82
N PHE A 231 27.01 3.61 -6.42
CA PHE A 231 26.49 4.98 -6.39
C PHE A 231 27.28 5.89 -5.45
N LEU A 232 27.64 5.44 -4.24
CA LEU A 232 28.40 6.23 -3.28
C LEU A 232 29.75 6.70 -3.87
N TRP A 233 30.50 5.78 -4.48
CA TRP A 233 31.87 6.06 -4.94
C TRP A 233 31.93 6.70 -6.32
N LYS A 234 31.12 6.24 -7.29
CA LYS A 234 31.15 6.76 -8.67
C LYS A 234 30.04 7.76 -8.97
N GLY A 235 28.92 7.72 -8.26
CA GLY A 235 27.74 8.51 -8.59
C GLY A 235 26.84 7.86 -9.65
N SER A 236 27.22 6.66 -10.13
CA SER A 236 26.48 5.90 -11.14
C SER A 236 26.32 4.43 -10.73
N ILE A 237 25.58 3.66 -11.52
CA ILE A 237 25.38 2.21 -11.28
C ILE A 237 26.61 1.40 -11.70
N GLU A 238 27.49 1.98 -12.51
CA GLU A 238 28.64 1.31 -13.08
C GLU A 238 29.55 0.73 -12.00
N THR A 239 30.09 -0.44 -12.28
CA THR A 239 31.05 -1.08 -11.39
C THR A 239 32.29 -0.20 -11.21
N GLY A 240 32.64 0.03 -9.95
CA GLY A 240 33.76 0.89 -9.58
C GLY A 240 34.50 0.37 -8.36
N TYR A 241 35.70 0.90 -8.16
CA TYR A 241 36.50 0.58 -6.99
C TYR A 241 35.90 1.26 -5.76
N ALA A 242 35.64 0.48 -4.72
CA ALA A 242 35.23 0.99 -3.42
C ALA A 242 36.45 1.16 -2.52
N LYS A 243 36.65 2.37 -1.99
CA LYS A 243 37.82 2.67 -1.14
C LYS A 243 37.72 2.02 0.24
N VAL A 244 36.50 1.76 0.70
CA VAL A 244 36.22 1.24 2.04
C VAL A 244 35.21 0.10 1.95
N ALA A 245 35.40 -0.92 2.78
CA ALA A 245 34.45 -2.04 2.91
C ALA A 245 33.07 -1.53 3.36
N TRP A 246 31.99 -2.06 2.76
CA TRP A 246 30.63 -1.59 3.04
C TRP A 246 30.23 -1.71 4.51
N GLN A 247 30.68 -2.76 5.20
CA GLN A 247 30.44 -2.93 6.63
C GLN A 247 31.02 -1.79 7.49
N GLN A 248 32.15 -1.21 7.09
CA GLN A 248 32.75 -0.05 7.77
C GLN A 248 31.95 1.22 7.47
N VAL A 249 31.48 1.36 6.23
CA VAL A 249 30.60 2.47 5.83
C VAL A 249 29.28 2.47 6.63
N CYS A 250 28.76 1.29 6.97
CA CYS A 250 27.51 1.15 7.73
C CYS A 250 27.64 1.43 9.24
N ARG A 251 28.85 1.63 9.78
CA ARG A 251 29.03 1.92 11.20
C ARG A 251 28.44 3.30 11.58
N PRO A 252 28.09 3.52 12.86
CA PRO A 252 27.77 4.85 13.37
C PRO A 252 28.86 5.88 13.03
N VAL A 253 28.47 7.15 12.95
CA VAL A 253 29.41 8.24 12.66
C VAL A 253 30.47 8.35 13.76
N ASP A 254 30.07 8.11 15.01
CA ASP A 254 30.96 8.12 16.19
C ASP A 254 32.02 7.00 16.14
N GLU A 255 31.77 5.93 15.39
CA GLU A 255 32.69 4.82 15.17
C GLU A 255 33.47 4.94 13.85
N GLY A 256 33.45 6.11 13.21
CA GLY A 256 34.15 6.38 11.95
C GLY A 256 33.43 5.87 10.68
N GLY A 257 32.18 5.45 10.80
CA GLY A 257 31.33 5.09 9.66
C GLY A 257 30.58 6.28 9.07
N LEU A 258 29.73 6.01 8.07
CA LEU A 258 28.89 7.03 7.45
C LEU A 258 27.46 7.02 8.03
N GLY A 259 27.14 6.18 9.01
CA GLY A 259 25.80 6.09 9.60
C GLY A 259 24.73 5.57 8.64
N ILE A 260 25.12 4.79 7.63
CA ILE A 260 24.20 4.09 6.74
C ILE A 260 23.76 2.80 7.44
N ARG A 261 22.46 2.53 7.55
CA ARG A 261 21.99 1.35 8.27
C ARG A 261 22.30 0.07 7.49
N ASP A 262 22.87 -0.92 8.17
CA ASP A 262 23.03 -2.27 7.62
C ASP A 262 21.64 -2.90 7.36
N ILE A 263 21.40 -3.32 6.11
CA ILE A 263 20.09 -3.77 5.66
C ILE A 263 19.71 -5.09 6.36
N HIS A 264 20.69 -5.98 6.57
CA HIS A 264 20.45 -7.27 7.19
C HIS A 264 20.08 -7.11 8.68
N ALA A 265 20.85 -6.31 9.42
CA ALA A 265 20.57 -5.99 10.82
C ALA A 265 19.22 -5.29 10.98
N LEU A 266 18.92 -4.31 10.11
CA LEU A 266 17.66 -3.60 10.09
C LEU A 266 16.48 -4.55 9.83
N ASN A 267 16.56 -5.41 8.82
CA ASN A 267 15.49 -6.35 8.49
C ASN A 267 15.23 -7.33 9.64
N LYS A 268 16.29 -7.85 10.27
CA LYS A 268 16.16 -8.69 11.47
C LYS A 268 15.45 -7.94 12.60
N GLY A 269 15.86 -6.71 12.91
CA GLY A 269 15.25 -5.89 13.96
C GLY A 269 13.78 -5.57 13.69
N LEU A 270 13.43 -5.22 12.44
CA LEU A 270 12.04 -4.94 12.05
C LEU A 270 11.15 -6.19 12.16
N MET A 271 11.67 -7.37 11.79
CA MET A 271 10.95 -8.63 11.92
C MET A 271 10.77 -9.04 13.39
N SER A 272 11.79 -8.84 14.23
CA SER A 272 11.68 -9.04 15.68
C SER A 272 10.61 -8.14 16.31
N ARG A 273 10.48 -6.89 15.85
CA ARG A 273 9.42 -5.99 16.31
C ARG A 273 8.02 -6.50 15.95
N HIS A 274 7.86 -7.17 14.81
CA HIS A 274 6.58 -7.79 14.46
C HIS A 274 6.25 -8.98 15.35
N LEU A 275 7.24 -9.82 15.65
CA LEU A 275 7.06 -10.93 16.60
C LEU A 275 6.62 -10.43 17.97
N TRP A 276 7.25 -9.34 18.46
CA TRP A 276 6.85 -8.70 19.70
C TRP A 276 5.39 -8.23 19.70
N ARG A 277 4.95 -7.57 18.62
CA ARG A 277 3.55 -7.11 18.48
C ARG A 277 2.53 -8.24 18.34
N LEU A 278 2.96 -9.44 17.95
CA LEU A 278 2.10 -10.61 17.89
C LEU A 278 2.05 -11.39 19.21
N SER A 279 3.02 -11.14 20.10
CA SER A 279 3.03 -11.72 21.45
C SER A 279 2.30 -10.88 22.49
N GLU A 280 2.01 -9.62 22.18
CA GLU A 280 1.06 -8.77 22.92
C GLU A 280 -0.38 -9.11 22.51
#